data_AF-A0A853AEP9-F1
#
_entry.id   AF-A0A853AEP9-F1
#
_cell.length_a   1.000
_cell.length_b   1.000
_cell.length_c   1.000
_cell.angle_alpha   90.00
_cell.angle_beta   90.00
_cell.angle_gamma   90.00
#
_symmetry.space_group_name_H-M   'P 1'
#
loop_
_entity.id
_entity.type
_entity.pdbx_description
1 polymer ?
#
loop_
_entity_poly.entity_id
_entity_poly.type
_entity_poly.pdbx_seq_one_letter_code
_entity_poly.pdbx_strand_id
1 'polypeptide(L)'
;MSAPAGGTTAVCVVGAGPQGTSVLERLVAWAAHQPDDRQLVVHVVDPFPPGPGRIWRREQSGLLWMNSTVGDVRMFVAPETAVLGPAGAVPSFAEWLATVAPHELTGELADLAARMTERSFAPRPLVGEYYSWVFDRIVVTAPDRVRVVVHRARATDVVDEPDGRQRVALDDGTGLVVDQVVLAQGNFESRATAEERGLAEFAGRHGLRYLPSGYFDGPALEEVPAGEPVIMRGFGLTFIDCMALLCEGRGGRFEPDPEHGLTYRPSGREPVLHVGSRRGLPYHAKFRYDLPAGPPPLPRFFTADAARALGTPLEFRRDLWPLVSKEIAAAYYHELFRAHPERTRCGWPEFSAALAELDWGSPAWEERVAAAVPAESDRFRWDLLDRRFDGRGEDAESLQRTVRQYIADDLEHRGDPAFSPELAAVRGLLSTVEVLFELVEAGDVEARSLVREVEAEFLPLMSFVTSGPPPRRLAELHALSRAGVVRFLGPGTDVVADPDRGCFRARSAVAEVEARCLVESRLREPTLAEADDALLRRLHGRGECTAETLVGADGVRWSTGRISARASDHRLLHADGRAHPRRFAVGPYVAAVGAPAPDPAAAGFFGTSDLVARSVLGLAPAPAELSAR
;
A
#
# COMPACT_ATOMS: atom_id res chain seq x y z
N MET A 1 -20.38 25.14 36.77
CA MET A 1 -19.63 26.28 36.20
C MET A 1 -19.89 26.27 34.71
N SER A 2 -20.57 27.30 34.19
CA SER A 2 -20.91 27.40 32.77
C SER A 2 -19.64 27.51 31.92
N ALA A 3 -19.57 26.73 30.85
CA ALA A 3 -18.54 26.86 29.83
C ALA A 3 -18.55 28.30 29.27
N PRO A 4 -17.40 28.93 29.03
CA PRO A 4 -17.37 30.26 28.42
C PRO A 4 -17.88 30.16 26.98
N ALA A 5 -18.80 31.06 26.63
CA ALA A 5 -19.22 31.29 25.25
C ALA A 5 -18.04 31.86 24.43
N GLY A 6 -17.79 31.32 23.24
CA GLY A 6 -16.95 31.94 22.20
C GLY A 6 -15.45 31.61 22.17
N GLY A 7 -15.04 30.38 22.50
CA GLY A 7 -13.63 29.95 22.34
C GLY A 7 -13.25 29.58 20.89
N THR A 8 -11.99 29.78 20.51
CA THR A 8 -11.42 29.23 19.26
C THR A 8 -10.57 28.00 19.60
N THR A 9 -10.77 26.91 18.88
CA THR A 9 -9.91 25.72 18.90
C THR A 9 -9.06 25.73 17.63
N ALA A 10 -7.75 25.68 17.76
CA ALA A 10 -6.83 25.61 16.63
C ALA A 10 -6.19 24.22 16.53
N VAL A 11 -6.23 23.63 15.35
CA VAL A 11 -5.67 22.30 15.06
C VAL A 11 -4.68 22.43 13.90
N CYS A 12 -3.53 21.79 13.98
CA CYS A 12 -2.59 21.65 12.86
C CYS A 12 -2.57 20.22 12.35
N VAL A 13 -2.93 20.00 11.09
CA VAL A 13 -2.76 18.72 10.37
C VAL A 13 -1.49 18.83 9.52
N VAL A 14 -0.49 18.00 9.83
CA VAL A 14 0.77 17.93 9.09
C VAL A 14 0.67 16.82 8.06
N GLY A 15 0.61 17.18 6.79
CA GLY A 15 0.30 16.32 5.67
C GLY A 15 -1.07 16.64 5.07
N ALA A 16 -1.10 16.91 3.77
CA ALA A 16 -2.29 17.26 3.01
C ALA A 16 -2.58 16.27 1.86
N GLY A 17 -1.99 15.07 1.92
CA GLY A 17 -2.37 13.96 1.05
C GLY A 17 -3.73 13.35 1.43
N PRO A 18 -4.06 12.16 0.91
CA PRO A 18 -5.34 11.50 1.19
C PRO A 18 -5.66 11.36 2.68
N GLN A 19 -4.71 10.91 3.51
CA GLN A 19 -4.93 10.72 4.94
C GLN A 19 -5.23 12.04 5.68
N GLY A 20 -4.46 13.09 5.42
CA GLY A 20 -4.68 14.40 6.04
C GLY A 20 -6.00 15.04 5.60
N THR A 21 -6.37 14.86 4.33
CA THR A 21 -7.68 15.28 3.79
C THR A 21 -8.83 14.54 4.46
N SER A 22 -8.68 13.23 4.71
CA SER A 22 -9.69 12.44 5.44
C SER A 22 -9.87 12.92 6.88
N VAL A 23 -8.77 13.20 7.60
CA VAL A 23 -8.84 13.80 8.95
C VAL A 23 -9.51 15.17 8.93
N LEU A 24 -9.15 16.04 7.97
CA LEU A 24 -9.76 17.36 7.83
C LEU A 24 -11.27 17.24 7.65
N GLU A 25 -11.73 16.35 6.79
CA GLU A 25 -13.16 16.22 6.55
C GLU A 25 -13.90 15.69 7.77
N ARG A 26 -13.35 14.73 8.51
CA ARG A 26 -13.95 14.27 9.78
C ARG A 26 -14.01 15.39 10.81
N LEU A 27 -12.97 16.24 10.91
CA LEU A 27 -12.99 17.43 11.77
C LEU A 27 -14.12 18.40 11.38
N VAL A 28 -14.29 18.66 10.08
CA VAL A 28 -15.36 19.53 9.55
C VAL A 28 -16.75 18.92 9.82
N ALA A 29 -16.93 17.63 9.56
CA ALA A 29 -18.20 16.93 9.76
C ALA A 29 -18.65 16.95 11.24
N TRP A 30 -17.74 16.64 12.16
CA TRP A 30 -18.02 16.73 13.60
C TRP A 30 -18.24 18.16 14.06
N ALA A 31 -17.44 19.10 13.58
CA ALA A 31 -17.63 20.51 13.87
C ALA A 31 -18.99 21.01 13.36
N ALA A 32 -19.58 20.46 12.29
CA ALA A 32 -20.92 20.83 11.81
C ALA A 32 -22.07 20.36 12.73
N HIS A 33 -21.87 19.28 13.49
CA HIS A 33 -22.94 18.64 14.28
C HIS A 33 -22.83 18.89 15.79
N GLN A 34 -21.80 19.60 16.23
CA GLN A 34 -21.72 20.02 17.62
C GLN A 34 -22.70 21.17 17.92
N PRO A 35 -23.39 21.13 19.08
CA PRO A 35 -24.26 22.20 19.54
C PRO A 35 -23.50 23.43 20.07
N ASP A 36 -22.17 23.40 20.05
CA ASP A 36 -21.29 24.44 20.56
C ASP A 36 -20.95 25.49 19.48
N ASP A 37 -20.91 26.77 19.87
CA ASP A 37 -20.58 27.90 19.00
C ASP A 37 -19.06 28.17 18.89
N ARG A 38 -18.23 27.29 19.46
CA ARG A 38 -16.76 27.38 19.33
C ARG A 38 -16.32 27.41 17.86
N GLN A 39 -15.42 28.34 17.55
CA GLN A 39 -14.74 28.42 16.27
C GLN A 39 -13.68 27.35 16.16
N LEU A 40 -13.56 26.69 15.01
CA LEU A 40 -12.50 25.73 14.71
C LEU A 40 -11.61 26.30 13.61
N VAL A 41 -10.32 26.45 13.87
CA VAL A 41 -9.31 26.80 12.86
C VAL A 41 -8.46 25.57 12.59
N VAL A 42 -8.48 25.07 11.36
CA VAL A 42 -7.65 23.94 10.93
C VAL A 42 -6.54 24.44 10.01
N HIS A 43 -5.30 24.40 10.51
CA HIS A 43 -4.11 24.63 9.73
C HIS A 43 -3.72 23.34 9.03
N VAL A 44 -3.65 23.33 7.71
CA VAL A 44 -3.21 22.19 6.90
C VAL A 44 -1.83 22.52 6.34
N VAL A 45 -0.81 21.76 6.74
CA VAL A 45 0.60 22.04 6.42
C VAL A 45 1.15 20.93 5.54
N ASP A 46 1.52 21.25 4.30
CA ASP A 46 2.19 20.32 3.39
C ASP A 46 2.96 21.12 2.32
N PRO A 47 4.20 20.74 1.95
CA PRO A 47 4.92 21.39 0.86
C PRO A 47 4.28 21.15 -0.53
N PHE A 48 3.36 20.21 -0.67
CA PHE A 48 2.68 19.82 -1.92
C PHE A 48 1.19 20.21 -1.95
N PRO A 49 0.50 20.03 -3.09
CA PRO A 49 -0.93 20.31 -3.20
C PRO A 49 -1.83 19.60 -2.19
N PRO A 50 -2.77 20.31 -1.55
CA PRO A 50 -3.72 19.70 -0.63
C PRO A 50 -4.73 18.85 -1.41
N GLY A 51 -5.07 17.70 -0.85
CA GLY A 51 -5.76 16.61 -1.54
C GLY A 51 -4.75 15.59 -2.10
N PRO A 52 -4.06 15.88 -3.22
CA PRO A 52 -3.15 14.93 -3.86
C PRO A 52 -1.85 14.63 -3.09
N GLY A 53 -1.39 15.58 -2.28
CA GLY A 53 -0.08 15.55 -1.63
C GLY A 53 1.06 15.36 -2.63
N ARG A 54 2.15 14.72 -2.19
CA ARG A 54 3.33 14.43 -3.02
C ARG A 54 3.05 13.47 -4.17
N ILE A 55 2.22 12.45 -3.93
CA ILE A 55 2.16 11.23 -4.76
C ILE A 55 1.22 11.38 -5.94
N TRP A 56 0.14 12.15 -5.81
CA TRP A 56 -0.92 12.21 -6.82
C TRP A 56 -0.95 13.53 -7.59
N ARG A 57 0.15 14.30 -7.55
CA ARG A 57 0.25 15.62 -8.19
C ARG A 57 -0.06 15.58 -9.68
N ARG A 58 -0.75 16.63 -10.15
CA ARG A 58 -1.14 16.84 -11.55
C ARG A 58 0.06 16.94 -12.49
N GLU A 59 1.16 17.52 -12.03
CA GLU A 59 2.35 17.82 -12.83
C GLU A 59 3.18 16.56 -13.19
N GLN A 60 2.75 15.37 -12.77
CA GLN A 60 3.40 14.11 -13.13
C GLN A 60 3.02 13.65 -14.54
N SER A 61 3.83 12.73 -15.09
CA SER A 61 3.52 12.09 -16.36
C SER A 61 2.21 11.29 -16.32
N GLY A 62 1.41 11.40 -17.38
CA GLY A 62 0.21 10.58 -17.60
C GLY A 62 0.50 9.08 -17.77
N LEU A 63 1.78 8.68 -17.83
CA LEU A 63 2.20 7.28 -17.83
C LEU A 63 2.21 6.67 -16.41
N LEU A 64 2.20 7.48 -15.36
CA LEU A 64 2.16 6.96 -14.00
C LEU A 64 0.72 6.65 -13.64
N TRP A 65 0.40 5.37 -13.47
CA TRP A 65 -0.97 4.90 -13.20
C TRP A 65 -1.11 4.45 -11.76
N MET A 66 -2.31 4.58 -11.22
CA MET A 66 -2.66 3.89 -9.99
C MET A 66 -2.78 2.38 -10.25
N ASN A 67 -2.56 1.59 -9.21
CA ASN A 67 -2.77 0.14 -9.24
C ASN A 67 -4.15 -0.28 -8.72
N SER A 68 -5.03 0.66 -8.32
CA SER A 68 -6.44 0.38 -8.00
C SER A 68 -7.33 0.69 -9.19
N THR A 69 -8.47 0.00 -9.31
CA THR A 69 -9.43 0.36 -10.36
C THR A 69 -10.17 1.64 -9.97
N VAL A 70 -10.71 2.37 -10.95
CA VAL A 70 -11.54 3.57 -10.71
C VAL A 70 -12.67 3.29 -9.71
N GLY A 71 -13.31 2.12 -9.80
CA GLY A 71 -14.40 1.71 -8.90
C GLY A 71 -13.97 1.46 -7.45
N ASP A 72 -12.69 1.16 -7.22
CA ASP A 72 -12.14 0.91 -5.88
C ASP A 72 -11.78 2.21 -5.14
N VAL A 73 -11.82 3.37 -5.80
CA VAL A 73 -11.25 4.62 -5.28
C VAL A 73 -12.34 5.51 -4.70
N ARG A 74 -12.18 5.85 -3.42
CA ARG A 74 -13.04 6.80 -2.71
C ARG A 74 -12.27 7.51 -1.61
N MET A 75 -12.70 8.73 -1.29
CA MET A 75 -12.14 9.56 -0.21
C MET A 75 -13.05 9.68 1.01
N PHE A 76 -14.19 8.98 1.01
CA PHE A 76 -15.16 8.97 2.11
C PHE A 76 -15.82 7.62 2.27
N VAL A 77 -16.39 7.46 3.46
CA VAL A 77 -17.26 6.36 3.86
C VAL A 77 -18.57 6.46 3.08
N ALA A 78 -19.01 5.36 2.48
CA ALA A 78 -20.35 5.30 1.90
C ALA A 78 -21.40 5.45 3.02
N PRO A 79 -22.58 6.06 2.78
CA PRO A 79 -23.60 6.22 3.83
C PRO A 79 -23.96 4.92 4.57
N GLU A 80 -23.83 3.79 3.87
CA GLU A 80 -24.07 2.43 4.34
C GLU A 80 -22.94 1.80 5.17
N THR A 81 -21.71 2.35 5.18
CA THR A 81 -20.64 1.85 6.06
C THR A 81 -20.74 2.51 7.44
N ALA A 82 -20.75 1.67 8.49
CA ALA A 82 -20.96 2.06 9.89
C ALA A 82 -19.77 2.85 10.45
N VAL A 83 -19.55 4.07 9.96
CA VAL A 83 -18.69 5.04 10.64
C VAL A 83 -19.55 5.90 11.54
N LEU A 84 -19.04 6.04 12.76
CA LEU A 84 -19.60 6.84 13.81
C LEU A 84 -19.54 8.30 13.35
N GLY A 85 -20.62 8.86 12.82
CA GLY A 85 -20.64 10.27 12.43
C GLY A 85 -21.51 10.59 11.22
N PRO A 86 -21.76 11.87 10.96
CA PRO A 86 -22.53 12.31 9.81
C PRO A 86 -21.68 12.19 8.54
N ALA A 87 -22.08 11.31 7.62
CA ALA A 87 -21.42 11.18 6.33
C ALA A 87 -21.62 12.45 5.48
N GLY A 88 -20.52 13.08 5.06
CA GLY A 88 -20.54 14.05 3.97
C GLY A 88 -20.78 13.33 2.65
N ALA A 89 -21.80 13.74 1.88
CA ALA A 89 -22.10 13.17 0.56
C ALA A 89 -21.09 13.69 -0.48
N VAL A 90 -19.91 13.08 -0.53
CA VAL A 90 -18.91 13.33 -1.57
C VAL A 90 -18.82 12.08 -2.45
N PRO A 91 -18.92 12.21 -3.80
CA PRO A 91 -18.88 11.08 -4.70
C PRO A 91 -17.57 10.29 -4.60
N SER A 92 -17.66 8.98 -4.81
CA SER A 92 -16.54 8.13 -5.19
C SER A 92 -15.88 8.64 -6.47
N PHE A 93 -14.68 8.13 -6.80
CA PHE A 93 -14.00 8.58 -8.01
C PHE A 93 -14.78 8.25 -9.29
N ALA A 94 -15.41 7.07 -9.34
CA ALA A 94 -16.30 6.67 -10.44
C ALA A 94 -17.50 7.62 -10.60
N GLU A 95 -18.17 7.95 -9.50
CA GLU A 95 -19.31 8.88 -9.50
C GLU A 95 -18.87 10.30 -9.88
N TRP A 96 -17.70 10.75 -9.42
CA TRP A 96 -17.14 12.06 -9.78
C TRP A 96 -16.82 12.13 -11.28
N LEU A 97 -16.23 11.08 -11.86
CA LEU A 97 -15.99 10.98 -13.30
C LEU A 97 -17.29 11.04 -14.12
N ALA A 98 -18.38 10.49 -13.59
CA ALA A 98 -19.66 10.47 -14.27
C ALA A 98 -20.45 11.79 -14.14
N THR A 99 -20.30 12.51 -13.02
CA THR A 99 -21.23 13.61 -12.66
C THR A 99 -20.58 14.99 -12.58
N VAL A 100 -19.29 15.08 -12.29
CA VAL A 100 -18.58 16.35 -12.05
C VAL A 100 -17.53 16.60 -13.13
N ALA A 101 -16.68 15.61 -13.39
CA ALA A 101 -15.59 15.71 -14.35
C ALA A 101 -16.02 16.19 -15.74
N PRO A 102 -17.18 15.80 -16.31
CA PRO A 102 -17.63 16.27 -17.63
C PRO A 102 -17.93 17.78 -17.69
N HIS A 103 -18.11 18.43 -16.53
CA HIS A 103 -18.46 19.85 -16.43
C HIS A 103 -17.29 20.71 -15.95
N GLU A 104 -16.37 20.14 -15.15
CA GLU A 104 -15.27 20.89 -14.54
C GLU A 104 -13.90 20.63 -15.20
N LEU A 105 -13.68 19.45 -15.79
CA LEU A 105 -12.43 19.17 -16.51
C LEU A 105 -12.45 19.73 -17.94
N THR A 106 -11.27 20.12 -18.42
CA THR A 106 -11.07 20.58 -19.80
C THR A 106 -9.82 19.95 -20.43
N GLY A 107 -9.74 19.97 -21.76
CA GLY A 107 -8.59 19.48 -22.51
C GLY A 107 -8.37 17.96 -22.37
N GLU A 108 -7.11 17.54 -22.41
CA GLU A 108 -6.72 16.12 -22.46
C GLU A 108 -7.24 15.31 -21.26
N LEU A 109 -7.35 15.92 -20.08
CA LEU A 109 -7.87 15.24 -18.88
C LEU A 109 -9.38 14.99 -18.99
N ALA A 110 -10.15 15.88 -19.63
CA ALA A 110 -11.57 15.66 -19.88
C ALA A 110 -11.78 14.51 -20.87
N ASP A 111 -11.02 14.50 -21.96
CA ASP A 111 -11.06 13.42 -22.95
C ASP A 111 -10.70 12.08 -22.34
N LEU A 112 -9.69 12.06 -21.46
CA LEU A 112 -9.29 10.89 -20.72
C LEU A 112 -10.39 10.43 -19.75
N ALA A 113 -10.94 11.35 -18.95
CA ALA A 113 -12.02 11.06 -18.01
C ALA A 113 -13.23 10.43 -18.69
N ALA A 114 -13.62 10.96 -19.86
CA ALA A 114 -14.75 10.46 -20.65
C ALA A 114 -14.57 9.01 -21.17
N ARG A 115 -13.33 8.49 -21.19
CA ARG A 115 -13.03 7.11 -21.60
C ARG A 115 -12.82 6.16 -20.42
N MET A 116 -12.79 6.66 -19.19
CA MET A 116 -12.62 5.81 -18.02
C MET A 116 -13.89 5.01 -17.76
N THR A 117 -13.69 3.77 -17.33
CA THR A 117 -14.71 2.87 -16.79
C THR A 117 -14.33 2.53 -15.35
N GLU A 118 -15.24 1.95 -14.58
CA GLU A 118 -14.92 1.50 -13.22
C GLU A 118 -13.73 0.53 -13.15
N ARG A 119 -13.50 -0.25 -14.22
CA ARG A 119 -12.36 -1.19 -14.32
C ARG A 119 -11.08 -0.55 -14.84
N SER A 120 -11.11 0.73 -15.20
CA SER A 120 -9.93 1.44 -15.70
C SER A 120 -8.94 1.72 -14.57
N PHE A 121 -7.66 1.83 -14.92
CA PHE A 121 -6.61 2.30 -14.02
C PHE A 121 -6.25 3.72 -14.44
N ALA A 122 -6.65 4.70 -13.62
CA ALA A 122 -6.46 6.09 -13.98
C ALA A 122 -5.00 6.54 -13.81
N PRO A 123 -4.50 7.45 -14.67
CA PRO A 123 -3.22 8.07 -14.46
C PRO A 123 -3.27 9.04 -13.27
N ARG A 124 -2.14 9.16 -12.56
CA ARG A 124 -2.00 9.97 -11.35
C ARG A 124 -2.51 11.40 -11.51
N PRO A 125 -2.29 12.11 -12.64
CA PRO A 125 -2.84 13.45 -12.81
C PRO A 125 -4.37 13.52 -12.72
N LEU A 126 -5.10 12.55 -13.29
CA LEU A 126 -6.56 12.52 -13.22
C LEU A 126 -7.05 12.20 -11.80
N VAL A 127 -6.37 11.29 -11.10
CA VAL A 127 -6.64 11.01 -9.68
C VAL A 127 -6.34 12.25 -8.81
N GLY A 128 -5.30 13.01 -9.15
CA GLY A 128 -4.96 14.27 -8.52
C GLY A 128 -6.04 15.33 -8.64
N GLU A 129 -6.69 15.45 -9.80
CA GLU A 129 -7.83 16.35 -9.95
C GLU A 129 -8.98 15.96 -9.03
N TYR A 130 -9.32 14.65 -8.95
CA TYR A 130 -10.32 14.17 -8.00
C TYR A 130 -9.96 14.48 -6.55
N TYR A 131 -8.72 14.22 -6.11
CA TYR A 131 -8.31 14.51 -4.74
C TYR A 131 -8.26 16.01 -4.42
N SER A 132 -7.90 16.85 -5.38
CA SER A 132 -7.94 18.31 -5.22
C SER A 132 -9.39 18.78 -5.09
N TRP A 133 -10.27 18.30 -5.97
CA TRP A 133 -11.70 18.60 -5.92
C TRP A 133 -12.33 18.19 -4.60
N VAL A 134 -11.98 17.00 -4.09
CA VAL A 134 -12.42 16.52 -2.78
C VAL A 134 -12.00 17.51 -1.67
N PHE A 135 -10.72 17.90 -1.64
CA PHE A 135 -10.21 18.86 -0.65
C PHE A 135 -10.97 20.19 -0.73
N ASP A 136 -11.10 20.75 -1.93
CA ASP A 136 -11.78 22.03 -2.15
C ASP A 136 -13.25 21.94 -1.76
N ARG A 137 -13.91 20.82 -2.03
CA ARG A 137 -15.31 20.60 -1.63
C ARG A 137 -15.47 20.68 -0.13
N ILE A 138 -14.58 20.01 0.64
CA ILE A 138 -14.60 20.05 2.10
C ILE A 138 -14.48 21.49 2.61
N VAL A 139 -13.55 22.27 2.05
CA VAL A 139 -13.30 23.66 2.47
C VAL A 139 -14.49 24.56 2.13
N VAL A 140 -15.06 24.43 0.92
CA VAL A 140 -16.18 25.26 0.46
C VAL A 140 -17.47 24.96 1.21
N THR A 141 -17.70 23.69 1.59
CA THR A 141 -18.91 23.29 2.34
C THR A 141 -18.74 23.32 3.85
N ALA A 142 -17.58 23.78 4.35
CA ALA A 142 -17.35 23.89 5.78
C ALA A 142 -18.34 24.89 6.41
N PRO A 143 -18.89 24.60 7.61
CA PRO A 143 -19.74 25.56 8.32
C PRO A 143 -19.01 26.88 8.60
N ASP A 144 -19.73 27.99 8.73
CA ASP A 144 -19.16 29.33 9.00
C ASP A 144 -18.22 29.40 10.22
N ARG A 145 -18.40 28.49 11.19
CA ARG A 145 -17.56 28.36 12.38
C ARG A 145 -16.24 27.60 12.16
N VAL A 146 -16.02 27.05 10.97
CA VAL A 146 -14.81 26.30 10.62
C VAL A 146 -14.01 27.07 9.58
N ARG A 147 -12.78 27.43 9.94
CA ARG A 147 -11.82 28.10 9.04
C ARG A 147 -10.68 27.15 8.72
N VAL A 148 -10.48 26.84 7.45
CA VAL A 148 -9.32 26.07 6.97
C VAL A 148 -8.26 27.03 6.45
N VAL A 149 -7.00 26.85 6.87
CA VAL A 149 -5.85 27.65 6.45
C VAL A 149 -4.76 26.72 5.93
N VAL A 150 -4.46 26.81 4.64
CA VAL A 150 -3.44 25.97 4.00
C VAL A 150 -2.08 26.66 4.01
N HIS A 151 -1.04 25.93 4.41
CA HIS A 151 0.35 26.35 4.43
C HIS A 151 1.15 25.46 3.48
N ARG A 152 1.60 26.03 2.35
CA ARG A 152 2.50 25.36 1.39
C ARG A 152 3.94 25.37 1.89
N ALA A 153 4.16 24.70 3.00
CA ALA A 153 5.43 24.69 3.73
C ALA A 153 5.61 23.34 4.43
N ARG A 154 6.84 23.04 4.83
CA ARG A 154 7.17 21.83 5.58
C ARG A 154 7.19 22.13 7.08
N ALA A 155 6.46 21.36 7.88
CA ALA A 155 6.65 21.36 9.32
C ALA A 155 8.02 20.74 9.66
N THR A 156 8.83 21.45 10.44
CA THR A 156 10.19 21.04 10.79
C THR A 156 10.39 20.76 12.26
N ASP A 157 9.50 21.26 13.12
CA ASP A 157 9.50 21.00 14.56
C ASP A 157 8.13 21.24 15.18
N VAL A 158 7.89 20.62 16.32
CA VAL A 158 6.79 20.96 17.22
C VAL A 158 7.29 20.90 18.67
N VAL A 159 7.01 21.93 19.45
CA VAL A 159 7.39 22.04 20.86
C VAL A 159 6.20 22.47 21.71
N ASP A 160 6.23 22.13 23.00
CA ASP A 160 5.21 22.57 23.94
C ASP A 160 5.46 24.02 24.39
N GLU A 161 4.40 24.81 24.39
CA GLU A 161 4.36 26.12 25.04
C GLU A 161 4.11 25.95 26.55
N PRO A 162 4.46 26.94 27.40
CA PRO A 162 4.24 26.87 28.85
C PRO A 162 2.78 26.66 29.27
N ASP A 163 1.82 27.05 28.44
CA ASP A 163 0.39 26.86 28.65
C ASP A 163 -0.15 25.51 28.09
N GLY A 164 0.75 24.68 27.58
CA GLY A 164 0.47 23.38 26.98
C GLY A 164 0.08 23.43 25.51
N ARG A 165 -0.10 24.60 24.89
CA ARG A 165 -0.32 24.67 23.43
C ARG A 165 0.92 24.21 22.67
N GLN A 166 0.74 23.97 21.38
CA GLN A 166 1.73 23.37 20.51
C GLN A 166 2.25 24.43 19.54
N ARG A 167 3.56 24.67 19.56
CA ARG A 167 4.23 25.56 18.61
C ARG A 167 4.81 24.75 17.47
N VAL A 168 4.22 24.84 16.29
CA VAL A 168 4.69 24.20 15.06
C VAL A 168 5.57 25.19 14.29
N ALA A 169 6.80 24.80 13.97
CA ALA A 169 7.74 25.59 13.17
C ALA A 169 7.76 25.10 11.72
N LEU A 170 7.59 26.00 10.77
CA LEU A 170 7.65 25.72 9.34
C LEU A 170 9.01 26.11 8.74
N ASP A 171 9.37 25.52 7.60
CA ASP A 171 10.64 25.78 6.89
C ASP A 171 10.73 27.18 6.27
N ASP A 172 9.60 27.86 6.07
CA ASP A 172 9.51 29.26 5.63
C ASP A 172 9.67 30.28 6.76
N GLY A 173 9.88 29.82 8.00
CA GLY A 173 10.02 30.65 9.20
C GLY A 173 8.70 30.96 9.92
N THR A 174 7.56 30.52 9.38
CA THR A 174 6.26 30.65 10.03
C THR A 174 6.21 29.81 11.31
N GLY A 175 5.66 30.40 12.38
CA GLY A 175 5.37 29.70 13.64
C GLY A 175 3.87 29.69 13.92
N LEU A 176 3.29 28.51 14.07
CA LEU A 176 1.87 28.33 14.40
C LEU A 176 1.75 27.93 15.87
N VAL A 177 0.89 28.60 16.64
CA VAL A 177 0.54 28.17 18.00
C VAL A 177 -0.88 27.62 17.96
N VAL A 178 -1.02 26.32 18.19
CA VAL A 178 -2.28 25.57 18.06
C VAL A 178 -2.57 24.74 19.31
N ASP A 179 -3.82 24.33 19.49
CA ASP A 179 -4.23 23.51 20.64
C ASP A 179 -3.88 22.02 20.45
N GLN A 180 -3.86 21.54 19.21
CA GLN A 180 -3.70 20.14 18.85
C GLN A 180 -2.90 19.98 17.55
N VAL A 181 -2.11 18.91 17.43
CA VAL A 181 -1.35 18.57 16.21
C VAL A 181 -1.64 17.13 15.79
N VAL A 182 -1.95 16.92 14.52
CA VAL A 182 -2.12 15.60 13.90
C VAL A 182 -1.02 15.38 12.87
N LEU A 183 -0.21 14.33 13.07
CA LEU A 183 0.80 13.89 12.12
C LEU A 183 0.17 12.92 11.13
N ALA A 184 0.01 13.35 9.88
CA ALA A 184 -0.62 12.62 8.78
C ALA A 184 0.28 12.61 7.52
N GLN A 185 1.60 12.56 7.72
CA GLN A 185 2.62 12.69 6.67
C GLN A 185 2.61 11.53 5.66
N GLY A 186 1.91 10.43 5.95
CA GLY A 186 1.79 9.29 5.07
C GLY A 186 3.13 8.57 4.87
N ASN A 187 3.50 8.32 3.62
CA ASN A 187 4.76 7.67 3.29
C ASN A 187 5.92 8.68 3.35
N PHE A 188 6.63 8.71 4.47
CA PHE A 188 7.85 9.51 4.63
C PHE A 188 9.09 8.77 4.11
N GLU A 189 10.08 9.54 3.67
CA GLU A 189 11.35 9.00 3.18
C GLU A 189 12.22 8.46 4.32
N SER A 190 13.15 7.57 3.98
CA SER A 190 14.15 7.05 4.89
C SER A 190 15.54 7.45 4.43
N ARG A 191 16.41 7.71 5.40
CA ARG A 191 17.83 7.96 5.15
C ARG A 191 18.44 6.74 4.46
N ALA A 192 19.38 7.00 3.55
CA ALA A 192 20.15 5.96 2.88
C ALA A 192 20.88 5.08 3.91
N THR A 193 20.94 3.76 3.69
CA THR A 193 21.69 2.82 4.55
C THR A 193 23.19 3.03 4.36
N ALA A 194 24.01 2.41 5.22
CA ALA A 194 25.46 2.41 5.03
C ALA A 194 25.86 1.87 3.64
N GLU A 195 25.19 0.82 3.18
CA GLU A 195 25.38 0.25 1.85
C GLU A 195 25.06 1.26 0.74
N GLU A 196 23.89 1.90 0.77
CA GLU A 196 23.49 2.87 -0.25
C GLU A 196 24.32 4.15 -0.23
N ARG A 197 24.73 4.63 0.96
CA ARG A 197 25.71 5.71 1.06
C ARG A 197 27.03 5.29 0.42
N GLY A 198 27.48 4.05 0.66
CA GLY A 198 28.65 3.49 0.01
C GLY A 198 28.53 3.46 -1.52
N LEU A 199 27.38 3.04 -2.05
CA LEU A 199 27.09 3.05 -3.49
C LEU A 199 27.07 4.48 -4.06
N ALA A 200 26.43 5.43 -3.38
CA ALA A 200 26.37 6.83 -3.80
C ALA A 200 27.76 7.49 -3.80
N GLU A 201 28.54 7.30 -2.74
CA GLU A 201 29.91 7.81 -2.65
C GLU A 201 30.82 7.17 -3.70
N PHE A 202 30.68 5.87 -3.94
CA PHE A 202 31.38 5.18 -5.00
C PHE A 202 31.02 5.77 -6.37
N ALA A 203 29.73 6.01 -6.62
CA ALA A 203 29.28 6.65 -7.85
C ALA A 203 29.95 8.01 -8.06
N GLY A 204 29.97 8.85 -7.02
CA GLY A 204 30.60 10.16 -7.05
C GLY A 204 32.09 10.09 -7.35
N ARG A 205 32.83 9.15 -6.74
CA ARG A 205 34.28 8.97 -6.98
C ARG A 205 34.61 8.48 -8.40
N HIS A 206 33.74 7.67 -9.00
CA HIS A 206 33.99 7.02 -10.29
C HIS A 206 33.22 7.63 -11.47
N GLY A 207 32.49 8.74 -11.24
CA GLY A 207 31.66 9.38 -12.26
C GLY A 207 30.54 8.47 -12.79
N LEU A 208 29.95 7.66 -11.90
CA LEU A 208 28.81 6.79 -12.22
C LEU A 208 27.49 7.48 -11.87
N ARG A 209 26.38 6.90 -12.35
CA ARG A 209 25.03 7.33 -11.99
C ARG A 209 24.45 6.37 -10.95
N TYR A 210 24.05 6.92 -9.81
CA TYR A 210 23.34 6.18 -8.77
C TYR A 210 22.09 6.97 -8.39
N LEU A 211 20.92 6.38 -8.65
CA LEU A 211 19.63 6.95 -8.31
C LEU A 211 19.11 6.23 -7.06
N PRO A 212 19.03 6.91 -5.90
CA PRO A 212 18.64 6.29 -4.64
C PRO A 212 17.16 5.93 -4.61
N SER A 213 16.76 5.10 -3.63
CA SER A 213 15.37 4.68 -3.46
C SER A 213 14.47 5.90 -3.28
N GLY A 214 13.41 5.98 -4.08
CA GLY A 214 12.42 7.05 -3.97
C GLY A 214 11.26 6.89 -4.93
N TYR A 215 10.40 7.91 -4.92
CA TYR A 215 9.34 8.05 -5.93
C TYR A 215 9.93 8.77 -7.14
N PHE A 216 10.14 8.03 -8.23
CA PHE A 216 10.66 8.58 -9.47
C PHE A 216 9.55 9.25 -10.28
N ASP A 217 9.72 10.54 -10.57
CA ASP A 217 9.01 11.24 -11.63
C ASP A 217 9.90 11.35 -12.88
N GLY A 218 9.38 11.97 -13.94
CA GLY A 218 10.10 12.13 -15.20
C GLY A 218 11.48 12.79 -15.02
N PRO A 219 11.56 13.98 -14.39
CA PRO A 219 12.82 14.68 -14.15
C PRO A 219 13.88 13.84 -13.42
N ALA A 220 13.47 13.06 -12.42
CA ALA A 220 14.40 12.20 -11.66
C ALA A 220 15.12 11.15 -12.53
N LEU A 221 14.58 10.81 -13.70
CA LEU A 221 15.11 9.78 -14.60
C LEU A 221 15.80 10.33 -15.86
N GLU A 222 15.94 11.66 -15.99
CA GLU A 222 16.61 12.28 -17.13
C GLU A 222 18.09 11.90 -17.22
N GLU A 223 18.75 11.68 -16.08
CA GLU A 223 20.17 11.32 -16.02
C GLU A 223 20.48 9.89 -16.48
N VAL A 224 19.47 9.05 -16.69
CA VAL A 224 19.65 7.65 -17.10
C VAL A 224 20.05 7.61 -18.59
N PRO A 225 21.23 7.06 -18.95
CA PRO A 225 21.73 7.09 -20.32
C PRO A 225 20.88 6.25 -21.29
N ALA A 226 20.77 6.69 -22.55
CA ALA A 226 20.18 5.91 -23.62
C ALA A 226 21.15 4.82 -24.12
N GLY A 227 20.63 3.65 -24.50
CA GLY A 227 21.40 2.54 -25.09
C GLY A 227 22.36 1.81 -24.15
N GLU A 228 22.63 2.33 -22.96
CA GLU A 228 23.53 1.72 -21.97
C GLU A 228 22.79 0.72 -21.04
N PRO A 229 23.50 -0.28 -20.50
CA PRO A 229 22.98 -1.12 -19.43
C PRO A 229 22.69 -0.30 -18.17
N VAL A 230 21.52 -0.52 -17.59
CA VAL A 230 21.09 0.09 -16.32
C VAL A 230 20.63 -1.01 -15.38
N ILE A 231 21.24 -1.10 -14.21
CA ILE A 231 20.81 -2.04 -13.18
C ILE A 231 19.60 -1.45 -12.45
N MET A 232 18.51 -2.21 -12.41
CA MET A 232 17.27 -1.88 -11.70
C MET A 232 17.14 -2.81 -10.49
N ARG A 233 17.43 -2.30 -9.28
CA ARG A 233 17.37 -3.09 -8.05
C ARG A 233 15.99 -2.97 -7.41
N GLY A 234 15.14 -3.96 -7.67
CA GLY A 234 13.75 -4.01 -7.22
C GLY A 234 12.80 -4.21 -8.41
N PHE A 235 11.86 -5.13 -8.28
CA PHE A 235 10.98 -5.56 -9.38
C PHE A 235 9.49 -5.41 -9.02
N GLY A 236 9.18 -4.36 -8.25
CA GLY A 236 7.81 -3.99 -7.84
C GLY A 236 7.23 -2.86 -8.68
N LEU A 237 6.22 -2.17 -8.14
CA LEU A 237 5.53 -1.08 -8.85
C LEU A 237 6.44 0.10 -9.24
N THR A 238 7.42 0.45 -8.41
CA THR A 238 8.39 1.52 -8.75
C THR A 238 9.19 1.18 -10.00
N PHE A 239 9.52 -0.09 -10.22
CA PHE A 239 10.15 -0.52 -11.48
C PHE A 239 9.19 -0.35 -12.67
N ILE A 240 7.91 -0.66 -12.52
CA ILE A 240 6.91 -0.47 -13.58
C ILE A 240 6.79 1.01 -13.96
N ASP A 241 6.80 1.91 -12.98
CA ASP A 241 6.83 3.36 -13.23
C ASP A 241 8.10 3.78 -14.00
N CYS A 242 9.27 3.34 -13.54
CA CYS A 242 10.55 3.63 -14.22
C CYS A 242 10.56 3.08 -15.64
N MET A 243 10.07 1.86 -15.84
CA MET A 243 9.95 1.21 -17.14
C MET A 243 9.07 2.03 -18.08
N ALA A 244 7.89 2.47 -17.62
CA ALA A 244 7.00 3.29 -18.45
C ALA A 244 7.66 4.62 -18.85
N LEU A 245 8.32 5.31 -17.90
CA LEU A 245 9.00 6.58 -18.15
C LEU A 245 10.24 6.47 -19.04
N LEU A 246 11.06 5.43 -18.85
CA LEU A 246 12.31 5.21 -19.59
C LEU A 246 12.08 4.57 -20.97
N CYS A 247 10.88 4.04 -21.23
CA CYS A 247 10.51 3.43 -22.50
C CYS A 247 9.52 4.31 -23.26
N GLU A 248 8.22 4.21 -22.97
CA GLU A 248 7.18 5.00 -23.65
C GLU A 248 7.39 6.50 -23.44
N GLY A 249 7.79 6.92 -22.22
CA GLY A 249 8.13 8.31 -21.92
C GLY A 249 9.32 8.85 -22.73
N ARG A 250 10.14 7.96 -23.29
CA ARG A 250 11.23 8.30 -24.22
C ARG A 250 10.84 8.10 -25.68
N GLY A 251 9.56 7.91 -25.99
CA GLY A 251 9.00 7.95 -27.34
C GLY A 251 8.92 6.61 -28.05
N GLY A 252 9.29 5.51 -27.41
CA GLY A 252 8.99 4.18 -27.93
C GLY A 252 7.48 3.89 -27.87
N ARG A 253 7.03 2.92 -28.66
CA ARG A 253 5.58 2.71 -28.89
C ARG A 253 5.22 1.24 -28.76
N PHE A 254 4.05 0.98 -28.17
CA PHE A 254 3.44 -0.34 -28.16
C PHE A 254 2.44 -0.45 -29.32
N GLU A 255 2.56 -1.50 -30.12
CA GLU A 255 1.66 -1.82 -31.23
C GLU A 255 0.94 -3.15 -30.93
N PRO A 256 -0.32 -3.32 -31.36
CA PRO A 256 -1.01 -4.60 -31.25
C PRO A 256 -0.26 -5.72 -31.99
N ASP A 257 -0.19 -6.89 -31.37
CA ASP A 257 0.45 -8.10 -31.90
C ASP A 257 -0.53 -9.27 -31.77
N PRO A 258 -0.93 -9.94 -32.87
CA PRO A 258 -1.92 -11.02 -32.81
C PRO A 258 -1.48 -12.26 -32.00
N GLU A 259 -0.18 -12.50 -31.86
CA GLU A 259 0.37 -13.68 -31.22
C GLU A 259 0.63 -13.44 -29.73
N HIS A 260 1.06 -12.23 -29.37
CA HIS A 260 1.54 -11.91 -28.03
C HIS A 260 0.83 -10.72 -27.37
N GLY A 261 -0.24 -10.21 -27.98
CA GLY A 261 -1.00 -9.05 -27.54
C GLY A 261 -0.35 -7.71 -27.89
N LEU A 262 0.92 -7.52 -27.52
CA LEU A 262 1.69 -6.30 -27.79
C LEU A 262 3.07 -6.60 -28.38
N THR A 263 3.55 -5.72 -29.24
CA THR A 263 4.95 -5.62 -29.65
C THR A 263 5.48 -4.21 -29.39
N TYR A 264 6.76 -4.08 -29.08
CA TYR A 264 7.37 -2.80 -28.76
C TYR A 264 8.27 -2.31 -29.90
N ARG A 265 8.13 -1.03 -30.26
CA ARG A 265 8.98 -0.30 -31.20
C ARG A 265 9.87 0.68 -30.42
N PRO A 266 11.17 0.38 -30.25
CA PRO A 266 12.09 1.30 -29.60
C PRO A 266 12.23 2.60 -30.39
N SER A 267 12.39 3.71 -29.69
CA SER A 267 12.76 5.01 -30.25
C SER A 267 14.26 5.17 -30.44
N GLY A 268 15.06 4.34 -29.76
CA GLY A 268 16.52 4.46 -29.68
C GLY A 268 17.01 5.32 -28.50
N ARG A 269 16.09 5.86 -27.69
CA ARG A 269 16.39 6.67 -26.49
C ARG A 269 16.28 5.87 -25.18
N GLU A 270 15.81 4.64 -25.27
CA GLU A 270 15.65 3.73 -24.14
C GLU A 270 17.03 3.24 -23.64
N PRO A 271 17.23 3.06 -22.32
CA PRO A 271 18.30 2.22 -21.80
C PRO A 271 18.02 0.73 -22.04
N VAL A 272 19.01 -0.12 -21.78
CA VAL A 272 18.79 -1.57 -21.59
C VAL A 272 18.63 -1.84 -20.10
N LEU A 273 17.41 -2.10 -19.66
CA LEU A 273 17.07 -2.29 -18.25
C LEU A 273 17.36 -3.73 -17.81
N HIS A 274 18.26 -3.89 -16.84
CA HIS A 274 18.56 -5.18 -16.21
C HIS A 274 17.95 -5.22 -14.81
N VAL A 275 16.82 -5.92 -14.66
CA VAL A 275 16.04 -5.92 -13.42
C VAL A 275 16.22 -7.20 -12.61
N GLY A 276 16.41 -7.03 -11.29
CA GLY A 276 16.54 -8.12 -10.33
C GLY A 276 15.79 -7.84 -9.04
N SER A 277 15.40 -8.91 -8.35
CA SER A 277 14.78 -8.84 -7.01
C SER A 277 15.06 -10.12 -6.23
N ARG A 278 14.61 -10.18 -4.96
CA ARG A 278 14.72 -11.41 -4.15
C ARG A 278 13.95 -12.57 -4.80
N ARG A 279 12.73 -12.32 -5.29
CA ARG A 279 11.87 -13.34 -5.94
C ARG A 279 12.24 -13.61 -7.40
N GLY A 280 12.89 -12.67 -8.08
CA GLY A 280 13.23 -12.78 -9.49
C GLY A 280 12.04 -12.65 -10.46
N LEU A 281 10.82 -12.46 -9.94
CA LEU A 281 9.57 -12.36 -10.69
C LEU A 281 8.89 -11.00 -10.45
N PRO A 282 8.16 -10.46 -11.44
CA PRO A 282 7.30 -9.30 -11.24
C PRO A 282 6.07 -9.67 -10.40
N TYR A 283 5.43 -8.66 -9.81
CA TYR A 283 4.17 -8.83 -9.10
C TYR A 283 3.08 -9.31 -10.07
N HIS A 284 2.12 -10.05 -9.54
CA HIS A 284 0.96 -10.51 -10.30
C HIS A 284 0.09 -9.34 -10.80
N ALA A 285 -0.46 -9.44 -12.01
CA ALA A 285 -1.38 -8.43 -12.53
C ALA A 285 -2.70 -8.39 -11.73
N LYS A 286 -3.50 -7.33 -11.89
CA LYS A 286 -4.88 -7.32 -11.41
C LYS A 286 -5.79 -8.22 -12.26
N PHE A 287 -6.79 -8.85 -11.65
CA PHE A 287 -7.80 -9.62 -12.39
C PHE A 287 -8.67 -8.72 -13.27
N ARG A 288 -9.11 -9.24 -14.43
CA ARG A 288 -10.00 -8.53 -15.38
C ARG A 288 -11.46 -8.97 -15.30
N TYR A 289 -11.78 -9.87 -14.38
CA TYR A 289 -13.11 -10.43 -14.19
C TYR A 289 -13.49 -10.42 -12.70
N ASP A 290 -14.78 -10.55 -12.43
CA ASP A 290 -15.31 -10.80 -11.09
C ASP A 290 -15.59 -12.30 -10.92
N LEU A 291 -15.93 -12.71 -9.70
CA LEU A 291 -16.29 -14.09 -9.39
C LEU A 291 -17.67 -14.45 -9.97
N PRO A 292 -17.76 -15.37 -10.95
CA PRO A 292 -19.04 -15.78 -11.52
C PRO A 292 -20.04 -16.33 -10.49
N ALA A 293 -19.58 -17.04 -9.45
CA ALA A 293 -20.46 -17.56 -8.40
C ALA A 293 -20.80 -16.52 -7.30
N GLY A 294 -20.30 -15.29 -7.41
CA GLY A 294 -20.31 -14.29 -6.35
C GLY A 294 -19.22 -14.53 -5.29
N PRO A 295 -19.04 -13.60 -4.34
CA PRO A 295 -18.01 -13.71 -3.33
C PRO A 295 -18.22 -14.94 -2.41
N PRO A 296 -17.15 -15.65 -2.02
CA PRO A 296 -17.22 -16.69 -1.01
C PRO A 296 -17.63 -16.11 0.36
N PRO A 297 -18.31 -16.88 1.23
CA PRO A 297 -18.61 -16.48 2.60
C PRO A 297 -17.33 -16.54 3.45
N LEU A 298 -16.68 -15.39 3.64
CA LEU A 298 -15.42 -15.23 4.38
C LEU A 298 -15.63 -14.25 5.56
N PRO A 299 -14.80 -14.35 6.62
CA PRO A 299 -13.92 -15.46 6.94
C PRO A 299 -14.70 -16.68 7.45
N ARG A 300 -14.15 -17.90 7.29
CA ARG A 300 -14.81 -19.14 7.76
C ARG A 300 -13.98 -20.00 8.71
N PHE A 301 -12.73 -20.26 8.36
CA PHE A 301 -11.80 -21.12 9.07
C PHE A 301 -10.76 -20.32 9.85
N PHE A 302 -10.31 -19.19 9.28
CA PHE A 302 -9.44 -18.26 9.98
C PHE A 302 -10.27 -17.12 10.56
N THR A 303 -10.82 -17.34 11.76
CA THR A 303 -11.49 -16.32 12.58
C THR A 303 -10.69 -16.07 13.85
N ALA A 304 -10.89 -14.92 14.50
CA ALA A 304 -10.19 -14.62 15.74
C ALA A 304 -10.52 -15.63 16.85
N ASP A 305 -11.77 -16.08 16.94
CA ASP A 305 -12.18 -17.14 17.87
C ASP A 305 -11.48 -18.47 17.59
N ALA A 306 -11.39 -18.88 16.32
CA ALA A 306 -10.69 -20.10 15.93
C ALA A 306 -9.19 -20.04 16.25
N ALA A 307 -8.57 -18.87 16.03
CA ALA A 307 -7.17 -18.64 16.39
C ALA A 307 -6.97 -18.66 17.92
N ARG A 308 -7.79 -17.93 18.69
CA ARG A 308 -7.71 -17.89 20.16
C ARG A 308 -7.94 -19.25 20.82
N ALA A 309 -8.73 -20.12 20.19
CA ALA A 309 -8.93 -21.49 20.66
C ALA A 309 -7.64 -22.34 20.66
N LEU A 310 -6.61 -21.95 19.90
CA LEU A 310 -5.29 -22.58 19.92
C LEU A 310 -4.43 -22.17 21.13
N GLY A 311 -4.83 -21.11 21.84
CA GLY A 311 -4.12 -20.53 22.98
C GLY A 311 -3.18 -19.38 22.60
N THR A 312 -3.06 -18.40 23.49
CA THR A 312 -2.20 -17.22 23.31
C THR A 312 -0.97 -17.26 24.22
N PRO A 313 0.17 -16.65 23.82
CA PRO A 313 0.40 -15.93 22.56
C PRO A 313 0.56 -16.86 21.35
N LEU A 314 0.08 -16.41 20.20
CA LEU A 314 0.04 -17.15 18.94
C LEU A 314 1.33 -16.95 18.13
N GLU A 315 1.89 -18.02 17.59
CA GLU A 315 2.97 -17.96 16.60
C GLU A 315 2.39 -18.12 15.19
N PHE A 316 2.62 -17.15 14.31
CA PHE A 316 2.07 -17.09 12.96
C PHE A 316 2.32 -18.36 12.16
N ARG A 317 3.58 -18.81 12.03
CA ARG A 317 3.90 -20.01 11.24
C ARG A 317 3.34 -21.30 11.82
N ARG A 318 3.27 -21.41 13.15
CA ARG A 318 2.87 -22.63 13.86
C ARG A 318 1.34 -22.74 13.96
N ASP A 319 0.70 -21.67 14.40
CA ASP A 319 -0.70 -21.67 14.82
C ASP A 319 -1.61 -21.06 13.73
N LEU A 320 -1.21 -19.94 13.12
CA LEU A 320 -2.09 -19.19 12.21
C LEU A 320 -1.98 -19.64 10.76
N TRP A 321 -0.77 -19.99 10.29
CA TRP A 321 -0.52 -20.36 8.91
C TRP A 321 -1.35 -21.56 8.42
N PRO A 322 -1.60 -22.62 9.23
CA PRO A 322 -2.53 -23.68 8.83
C PRO A 322 -3.96 -23.18 8.61
N LEU A 323 -4.47 -22.32 9.48
CA LEU A 323 -5.81 -21.73 9.34
C LEU A 323 -5.90 -20.78 8.15
N VAL A 324 -4.90 -19.92 7.96
CA VAL A 324 -4.77 -19.02 6.80
C VAL A 324 -4.77 -19.83 5.50
N SER A 325 -3.99 -20.92 5.44
CA SER A 325 -3.94 -21.78 4.26
C SER A 325 -5.28 -22.48 4.01
N LYS A 326 -5.95 -22.94 5.07
CA LYS A 326 -7.28 -23.55 4.98
C LYS A 326 -8.34 -22.57 4.47
N GLU A 327 -8.31 -21.31 4.94
CA GLU A 327 -9.19 -20.23 4.49
C GLU A 327 -9.06 -19.98 2.99
N ILE A 328 -7.82 -19.79 2.52
CA ILE A 328 -7.51 -19.50 1.12
C ILE A 328 -7.93 -20.65 0.21
N ALA A 329 -7.57 -21.89 0.58
CA ALA A 329 -7.95 -23.07 -0.19
C ALA A 329 -9.46 -23.29 -0.22
N ALA A 330 -10.16 -23.04 0.90
CA ALA A 330 -11.61 -23.14 0.94
C ALA A 330 -12.29 -22.11 0.04
N ALA A 331 -11.77 -20.88 -0.03
CA ALA A 331 -12.25 -19.86 -0.95
C ALA A 331 -12.07 -20.28 -2.41
N TYR A 332 -10.89 -20.82 -2.76
CA TYR A 332 -10.62 -21.41 -4.07
C TYR A 332 -11.63 -22.51 -4.43
N TYR A 333 -11.81 -23.49 -3.54
CA TYR A 333 -12.71 -24.60 -3.82
C TYR A 333 -14.19 -24.19 -3.80
N HIS A 334 -14.58 -23.21 -2.99
CA HIS A 334 -15.94 -22.67 -3.04
C HIS A 334 -16.27 -22.17 -4.45
N GLU A 335 -15.36 -21.41 -5.06
CA GLU A 335 -15.54 -20.92 -6.42
C GLU A 335 -15.48 -22.05 -7.45
N LEU A 336 -14.51 -22.97 -7.34
CA LEU A 336 -14.40 -24.12 -8.26
C LEU A 336 -15.70 -24.93 -8.30
N PHE A 337 -16.24 -25.31 -7.15
CA PHE A 337 -17.44 -26.15 -7.08
C PHE A 337 -18.71 -25.44 -7.53
N ARG A 338 -18.77 -24.10 -7.44
CA ARG A 338 -19.97 -23.32 -7.78
C ARG A 338 -19.96 -22.80 -9.21
N ALA A 339 -18.82 -22.37 -9.72
CA ALA A 339 -18.68 -21.85 -11.07
C ALA A 339 -18.32 -22.92 -12.09
N HIS A 340 -17.64 -23.99 -11.68
CA HIS A 340 -17.15 -25.07 -12.55
C HIS A 340 -17.55 -26.46 -12.01
N PRO A 341 -18.85 -26.73 -11.73
CA PRO A 341 -19.29 -27.99 -11.13
C PRO A 341 -18.93 -29.21 -11.99
N GLU A 342 -18.78 -29.06 -13.30
CA GLU A 342 -18.34 -30.09 -14.24
C GLU A 342 -16.91 -30.61 -13.97
N ARG A 343 -16.10 -29.85 -13.23
CA ARG A 343 -14.74 -30.24 -12.82
C ARG A 343 -14.70 -31.01 -11.49
N THR A 344 -15.86 -31.27 -10.89
CA THR A 344 -15.98 -31.87 -9.54
C THR A 344 -16.83 -33.14 -9.55
N ARG A 345 -16.62 -34.01 -8.56
CA ARG A 345 -17.33 -35.31 -8.43
C ARG A 345 -18.44 -35.33 -7.39
N CYS A 346 -18.57 -34.29 -6.57
CA CYS A 346 -19.61 -34.16 -5.55
C CYS A 346 -20.05 -32.70 -5.41
N GLY A 347 -21.13 -32.46 -4.66
CA GLY A 347 -21.61 -31.10 -4.41
C GLY A 347 -20.79 -30.34 -3.37
N TRP A 348 -20.79 -29.00 -3.47
CA TRP A 348 -20.13 -28.12 -2.49
C TRP A 348 -20.52 -28.42 -1.02
N PRO A 349 -21.80 -28.61 -0.64
CA PRO A 349 -22.14 -28.86 0.77
C PRO A 349 -21.44 -30.09 1.37
N GLU A 350 -21.37 -31.18 0.61
CA GLU A 350 -20.72 -32.44 1.03
C GLU A 350 -19.19 -32.26 1.12
N PHE A 351 -18.59 -31.58 0.16
CA PHE A 351 -17.15 -31.32 0.16
C PHE A 351 -16.74 -30.36 1.28
N SER A 352 -17.47 -29.26 1.41
CA SER A 352 -17.30 -28.21 2.40
C SER A 352 -17.44 -28.69 3.84
N ALA A 353 -18.37 -29.61 4.11
CA ALA A 353 -18.51 -30.24 5.43
C ALA A 353 -17.32 -31.14 5.74
N ALA A 354 -16.85 -31.93 4.76
CA ALA A 354 -15.68 -32.79 4.94
C ALA A 354 -14.40 -31.97 5.19
N LEU A 355 -14.17 -30.88 4.44
CA LEU A 355 -13.00 -30.02 4.65
C LEU A 355 -13.01 -29.34 6.03
N ALA A 356 -14.18 -29.10 6.62
CA ALA A 356 -14.25 -28.45 7.93
C ALA A 356 -13.59 -29.29 9.03
N GLU A 357 -13.75 -30.62 8.98
CA GLU A 357 -13.25 -31.58 9.96
C GLU A 357 -11.77 -31.97 9.76
N LEU A 358 -11.14 -31.56 8.65
CA LEU A 358 -9.79 -31.98 8.28
C LEU A 358 -8.76 -30.87 8.48
N ASP A 359 -7.60 -31.23 9.00
CA ASP A 359 -6.46 -30.30 9.08
C ASP A 359 -5.89 -30.02 7.69
N TRP A 360 -5.54 -28.75 7.45
CA TRP A 360 -4.91 -28.33 6.21
C TRP A 360 -3.63 -29.12 5.94
N GLY A 361 -3.51 -29.65 4.71
CA GLY A 361 -2.32 -30.40 4.29
C GLY A 361 -2.16 -31.78 4.94
N SER A 362 -3.15 -32.26 5.70
CA SER A 362 -3.13 -33.64 6.19
C SER A 362 -3.32 -34.66 5.05
N PRO A 363 -2.84 -35.91 5.17
CA PRO A 363 -3.08 -36.94 4.15
C PRO A 363 -4.58 -37.15 3.85
N ALA A 364 -5.44 -37.05 4.87
CA ALA A 364 -6.88 -37.14 4.71
C ALA A 364 -7.48 -35.96 3.93
N TRP A 365 -6.93 -34.74 4.11
CA TRP A 365 -7.27 -33.58 3.29
C TRP A 365 -6.93 -33.82 1.82
N GLU A 366 -5.70 -34.27 1.54
CA GLU A 366 -5.25 -34.54 0.17
C GLU A 366 -6.08 -35.63 -0.51
N GLU A 367 -6.37 -36.73 0.20
CA GLU A 367 -7.23 -37.80 -0.32
C GLU A 367 -8.65 -37.29 -0.62
N ARG A 368 -9.23 -36.48 0.28
CA ARG A 368 -10.56 -35.92 0.08
C ARG A 368 -10.60 -34.96 -1.11
N VAL A 369 -9.60 -34.09 -1.25
CA VAL A 369 -9.44 -33.21 -2.42
C VAL A 369 -9.31 -34.02 -3.69
N ALA A 370 -8.42 -35.03 -3.73
CA ALA A 370 -8.19 -35.84 -4.91
C ALA A 370 -9.42 -36.65 -5.34
N ALA A 371 -10.22 -37.13 -4.38
CA ALA A 371 -11.47 -37.82 -4.63
C ALA A 371 -12.55 -36.91 -5.22
N ALA A 372 -12.60 -35.63 -4.80
CA ALA A 372 -13.62 -34.68 -5.22
C ALA A 372 -13.25 -33.86 -6.46
N VAL A 373 -11.95 -33.59 -6.67
CA VAL A 373 -11.37 -32.79 -7.76
C VAL A 373 -10.37 -33.65 -8.55
N PRO A 374 -10.82 -34.27 -9.66
CA PRO A 374 -10.06 -35.33 -10.33
C PRO A 374 -8.81 -34.81 -11.04
N ALA A 375 -8.92 -33.66 -11.71
CA ALA A 375 -7.80 -33.05 -12.41
C ALA A 375 -6.86 -32.38 -11.41
N GLU A 376 -5.57 -32.66 -11.50
CA GLU A 376 -4.57 -32.08 -10.61
C GLU A 376 -4.42 -30.57 -10.82
N SER A 377 -4.63 -30.09 -12.05
CA SER A 377 -4.61 -28.66 -12.41
C SER A 377 -5.72 -27.84 -11.75
N ASP A 378 -6.82 -28.47 -11.34
CA ASP A 378 -7.94 -27.81 -10.65
C ASP A 378 -7.80 -27.88 -9.12
N ARG A 379 -6.69 -28.42 -8.60
CA ARG A 379 -6.45 -28.48 -7.15
C ARG A 379 -5.69 -27.23 -6.73
N PHE A 380 -6.13 -26.61 -5.63
CA PHE A 380 -5.41 -25.49 -5.05
C PHE A 380 -3.98 -25.88 -4.69
N ARG A 381 -3.03 -25.05 -5.10
CA ARG A 381 -1.62 -25.14 -4.76
C ARG A 381 -1.10 -23.75 -4.46
N TRP A 382 -0.18 -23.65 -3.50
CA TRP A 382 0.41 -22.36 -3.12
C TRP A 382 1.24 -21.73 -4.24
N ASP A 383 1.76 -22.52 -5.18
CA ASP A 383 2.53 -22.02 -6.33
C ASP A 383 1.70 -21.17 -7.31
N LEU A 384 0.37 -21.24 -7.25
CA LEU A 384 -0.56 -20.35 -7.96
C LEU A 384 -0.50 -18.90 -7.45
N LEU A 385 -0.19 -18.71 -6.16
CA LEU A 385 -0.08 -17.39 -5.53
C LEU A 385 1.37 -16.98 -5.28
N ASP A 386 2.23 -17.92 -4.92
CA ASP A 386 3.65 -17.69 -4.66
C ASP A 386 4.51 -18.71 -5.40
N ARG A 387 4.69 -18.48 -6.71
CA ARG A 387 5.60 -19.28 -7.52
C ARG A 387 7.03 -19.08 -7.02
N ARG A 388 7.54 -20.07 -6.27
CA ARG A 388 8.93 -20.10 -5.84
C ARG A 388 9.83 -20.36 -7.05
N PHE A 389 10.63 -19.36 -7.40
CA PHE A 389 11.62 -19.43 -8.46
C PHE A 389 13.00 -19.23 -7.85
N ASP A 390 13.88 -20.24 -7.96
CA ASP A 390 15.24 -20.21 -7.40
C ASP A 390 16.34 -20.19 -8.47
N GLY A 391 15.95 -20.20 -9.75
CA GLY A 391 16.86 -20.13 -10.89
C GLY A 391 17.74 -21.36 -11.11
N ARG A 392 17.53 -22.46 -10.37
CA ARG A 392 18.37 -23.65 -10.51
C ARG A 392 18.20 -24.30 -11.88
N GLY A 393 19.32 -24.57 -12.55
CA GLY A 393 19.34 -25.20 -13.87
C GLY A 393 19.04 -24.25 -15.02
N GLU A 394 18.80 -22.96 -14.75
CA GLU A 394 18.62 -21.93 -15.76
C GLU A 394 19.98 -21.39 -16.22
N ASP A 395 20.08 -21.07 -17.52
CA ASP A 395 21.07 -20.13 -18.04
C ASP A 395 20.41 -18.77 -18.28
N ALA A 396 21.20 -17.77 -18.70
CA ALA A 396 20.71 -16.42 -18.91
C ALA A 396 19.57 -16.33 -19.95
N GLU A 397 19.58 -17.17 -20.99
CA GLU A 397 18.56 -17.17 -22.05
C GLU A 397 17.29 -17.89 -21.60
N SER A 398 17.46 -19.04 -20.95
CA SER A 398 16.38 -19.82 -20.37
C SER A 398 15.65 -19.05 -19.28
N LEU A 399 16.36 -18.30 -18.45
CA LEU A 399 15.79 -17.33 -17.52
C LEU A 399 14.85 -16.33 -18.21
N GLN A 400 15.26 -15.77 -19.36
CA GLN A 400 14.40 -14.83 -20.08
C GLN A 400 13.12 -15.51 -20.57
N ARG A 401 13.21 -16.76 -21.07
CA ARG A 401 12.05 -17.54 -21.50
C ARG A 401 11.12 -17.86 -20.33
N THR A 402 11.67 -18.34 -19.21
CA THR A 402 10.91 -18.73 -18.01
C THR A 402 10.13 -17.55 -17.42
N VAL A 403 10.75 -16.38 -17.27
CA VAL A 403 10.06 -15.20 -16.73
C VAL A 403 9.03 -14.66 -17.72
N ARG A 404 9.30 -14.69 -19.04
CA ARG A 404 8.29 -14.32 -20.04
C ARG A 404 7.09 -15.26 -20.03
N GLN A 405 7.31 -16.58 -19.89
CA GLN A 405 6.23 -17.55 -19.78
C GLN A 405 5.41 -17.29 -18.51
N TYR A 406 6.05 -17.04 -17.36
CA TYR A 406 5.35 -16.66 -16.14
C TYR A 406 4.44 -15.44 -16.33
N ILE A 407 4.94 -14.41 -17.03
CA ILE A 407 4.14 -13.21 -17.33
C ILE A 407 2.97 -13.54 -18.26
N ALA A 408 3.20 -14.37 -19.29
CA ALA A 408 2.15 -14.78 -20.22
C ALA A 408 1.05 -15.59 -19.52
N ASP A 409 1.43 -16.58 -18.71
CA ASP A 409 0.53 -17.40 -17.90
C ASP A 409 -0.32 -16.52 -16.96
N ASP A 410 0.32 -15.55 -16.27
CA ASP A 410 -0.38 -14.63 -15.36
C ASP A 410 -1.41 -13.77 -16.10
N LEU A 411 -1.07 -13.26 -17.29
CA LEU A 411 -1.98 -12.44 -18.10
C LEU A 411 -3.17 -13.24 -18.66
N GLU A 412 -2.96 -14.51 -18.96
CA GLU A 412 -4.00 -15.45 -19.39
C GLU A 412 -4.93 -15.78 -18.22
N HIS A 413 -4.38 -16.32 -17.13
CA HIS A 413 -5.14 -16.76 -15.96
C HIS A 413 -5.97 -15.61 -15.37
N ARG A 414 -5.35 -14.43 -15.19
CA ARG A 414 -6.05 -13.26 -14.63
C ARG A 414 -6.97 -12.56 -15.62
N GLY A 415 -6.98 -13.05 -16.85
CA GLY A 415 -7.75 -12.56 -17.97
C GLY A 415 -8.99 -13.38 -18.32
N ASP A 416 -9.06 -14.63 -17.86
CA ASP A 416 -10.08 -15.60 -18.23
C ASP A 416 -10.85 -16.12 -16.99
N PRO A 417 -12.19 -15.91 -16.91
CA PRO A 417 -13.02 -16.43 -15.83
C PRO A 417 -12.97 -17.95 -15.63
N ALA A 418 -12.44 -18.74 -16.57
CA ALA A 418 -12.15 -20.16 -16.38
C ALA A 418 -11.17 -20.43 -15.21
N PHE A 419 -10.41 -19.42 -14.80
CA PHE A 419 -9.50 -19.43 -13.65
C PHE A 419 -10.06 -18.62 -12.46
N SER A 420 -11.38 -18.42 -12.40
CA SER A 420 -12.02 -17.73 -11.27
C SER A 420 -11.67 -18.26 -9.87
N PRO A 421 -11.37 -19.56 -9.66
CA PRO A 421 -10.90 -20.05 -8.36
C PRO A 421 -9.66 -19.34 -7.82
N GLU A 422 -8.75 -18.86 -8.68
CA GLU A 422 -7.57 -18.11 -8.26
C GLU A 422 -7.92 -16.74 -7.68
N LEU A 423 -8.89 -16.04 -8.28
CA LEU A 423 -9.42 -14.79 -7.72
C LEU A 423 -10.08 -15.04 -6.36
N ALA A 424 -10.78 -16.16 -6.20
CA ALA A 424 -11.39 -16.52 -4.93
C ALA A 424 -10.33 -16.81 -3.85
N ALA A 425 -9.23 -17.48 -4.22
CA ALA A 425 -8.08 -17.65 -3.32
C ALA A 425 -7.50 -16.30 -2.89
N VAL A 426 -7.38 -15.33 -3.81
CA VAL A 426 -6.94 -13.97 -3.48
C VAL A 426 -7.92 -13.25 -2.55
N ARG A 427 -9.24 -13.46 -2.70
CA ARG A 427 -10.23 -12.96 -1.74
C ARG A 427 -10.09 -13.60 -0.36
N GLY A 428 -9.84 -14.92 -0.30
CA GLY A 428 -9.50 -15.62 0.95
C GLY A 428 -8.20 -15.09 1.59
N LEU A 429 -7.20 -14.74 0.79
CA LEU A 429 -5.96 -14.15 1.31
C LEU A 429 -6.24 -12.76 1.92
N LEU A 430 -7.03 -11.93 1.24
CA LEU A 430 -7.39 -10.60 1.74
C LEU A 430 -8.20 -10.67 3.04
N SER A 431 -9.17 -11.59 3.16
CA SER A 431 -9.94 -11.75 4.40
C SER A 431 -9.07 -12.16 5.59
N THR A 432 -7.97 -12.90 5.36
CA THR A 432 -7.06 -13.28 6.45
C THR A 432 -6.29 -12.08 7.01
N VAL A 433 -6.09 -11.02 6.22
CA VAL A 433 -5.38 -9.82 6.70
C VAL A 433 -6.23 -9.08 7.73
N GLU A 434 -7.55 -9.02 7.53
CA GLU A 434 -8.48 -8.39 8.47
C GLU A 434 -8.46 -9.07 9.84
N VAL A 435 -8.57 -10.40 9.86
CA VAL A 435 -8.52 -11.19 11.10
C VAL A 435 -7.16 -11.11 11.77
N LEU A 436 -6.07 -11.07 10.99
CA LEU A 436 -4.73 -10.91 11.54
C LEU A 436 -4.55 -9.55 12.22
N PHE A 437 -5.08 -8.47 11.65
CA PHE A 437 -5.06 -7.17 12.31
C PHE A 437 -5.85 -7.17 13.61
N GLU A 438 -7.03 -7.81 13.67
CA GLU A 438 -7.78 -7.96 14.92
C GLU A 438 -6.95 -8.65 16.01
N LEU A 439 -6.29 -9.77 15.67
CA LEU A 439 -5.44 -10.52 16.60
C LEU A 439 -4.21 -9.70 17.06
N VAL A 440 -3.59 -8.94 16.15
CA VAL A 440 -2.45 -8.07 16.47
C VAL A 440 -2.88 -6.95 17.41
N GLU A 441 -4.00 -6.30 17.14
CA GLU A 441 -4.53 -5.22 17.98
C GLU A 441 -4.89 -5.69 19.40
N ALA A 442 -5.42 -6.91 19.51
CA ALA A 442 -5.71 -7.57 20.77
C ALA A 442 -4.45 -8.00 21.55
N GLY A 443 -3.26 -7.97 20.91
CA GLY A 443 -2.02 -8.46 21.49
C GLY A 443 -1.96 -9.99 21.58
N ASP A 444 -2.74 -10.69 20.76
CA ASP A 444 -2.83 -12.15 20.77
C ASP A 444 -1.63 -12.82 20.08
N VAL A 445 -0.89 -12.08 19.24
CA VAL A 445 0.25 -12.59 18.45
C VAL A 445 1.58 -12.34 19.15
N GLU A 446 2.44 -13.35 19.20
CA GLU A 446 3.77 -13.26 19.80
C GLU A 446 4.65 -12.24 19.07
N ALA A 447 5.29 -11.35 19.85
CA ALA A 447 6.04 -10.19 19.35
C ALA A 447 7.09 -10.56 18.27
N ARG A 448 7.86 -11.64 18.50
CA ARG A 448 8.82 -12.14 17.51
C ARG A 448 8.12 -12.50 16.20
N SER A 449 7.02 -13.23 16.28
CA SER A 449 6.32 -13.77 15.12
C SER A 449 5.64 -12.66 14.32
N LEU A 450 5.08 -11.66 14.99
CA LEU A 450 4.57 -10.45 14.35
C LEU A 450 5.68 -9.76 13.52
N VAL A 451 6.83 -9.46 14.11
CA VAL A 451 7.91 -8.77 13.38
C VAL A 451 8.55 -9.64 12.29
N ARG A 452 8.87 -10.90 12.58
CA ARG A 452 9.66 -11.74 11.66
C ARG A 452 8.85 -12.51 10.63
N GLU A 453 7.62 -12.90 10.95
CA GLU A 453 6.83 -13.82 10.12
C GLU A 453 5.65 -13.08 9.48
N VAL A 454 4.98 -12.20 10.22
CA VAL A 454 3.89 -11.39 9.66
C VAL A 454 4.46 -10.22 8.84
N GLU A 455 5.17 -9.30 9.47
CA GLU A 455 5.62 -8.06 8.83
C GLU A 455 6.71 -8.31 7.78
N ALA A 456 7.74 -9.09 8.11
CA ALA A 456 8.87 -9.30 7.22
C ALA A 456 8.62 -10.33 6.10
N GLU A 457 7.61 -11.20 6.21
CA GLU A 457 7.36 -12.27 5.23
C GLU A 457 5.93 -12.28 4.66
N PHE A 458 4.91 -12.36 5.51
CA PHE A 458 3.52 -12.51 5.06
C PHE A 458 2.97 -11.25 4.37
N LEU A 459 3.16 -10.05 4.94
CA LEU A 459 2.69 -8.81 4.33
C LEU A 459 3.35 -8.54 2.96
N PRO A 460 4.69 -8.73 2.77
CA PRO A 460 5.32 -8.67 1.47
C PRO A 460 4.80 -9.70 0.46
N LEU A 461 4.47 -10.92 0.91
CA LEU A 461 3.80 -11.92 0.07
C LEU A 461 2.41 -11.43 -0.35
N MET A 462 1.62 -10.93 0.59
CA MET A 462 0.30 -10.38 0.28
C MET A 462 0.41 -9.24 -0.74
N SER A 463 1.32 -8.29 -0.55
CA SER A 463 1.55 -7.22 -1.53
C SER A 463 1.95 -7.74 -2.91
N PHE A 464 2.80 -8.78 -2.97
CA PHE A 464 3.21 -9.41 -4.23
C PHE A 464 2.03 -9.99 -5.02
N VAL A 465 1.04 -10.57 -4.32
CA VAL A 465 -0.15 -11.20 -4.91
C VAL A 465 -1.25 -10.19 -5.24
N THR A 466 -1.51 -9.25 -4.33
CA THR A 466 -2.72 -8.42 -4.36
C THR A 466 -2.48 -7.02 -4.89
N SER A 467 -1.26 -6.50 -4.80
CA SER A 467 -0.93 -5.08 -5.06
C SER A 467 -0.19 -4.86 -6.37
N GLY A 468 -0.15 -5.85 -7.27
CA GLY A 468 0.58 -5.70 -8.52
C GLY A 468 -0.08 -4.79 -9.57
N PRO A 469 0.58 -4.65 -10.74
CA PRO A 469 0.28 -3.58 -11.68
C PRO A 469 -1.00 -3.84 -12.50
N PRO A 470 -1.52 -2.80 -13.20
CA PRO A 470 -2.53 -2.98 -14.23
C PRO A 470 -2.08 -4.04 -15.26
N PRO A 471 -2.96 -4.93 -15.76
CA PRO A 471 -2.60 -5.99 -16.70
C PRO A 471 -1.86 -5.48 -17.93
N ARG A 472 -2.25 -4.31 -18.43
CA ARG A 472 -1.58 -3.67 -19.55
C ARG A 472 -0.09 -3.39 -19.28
N ARG A 473 0.30 -2.97 -18.07
CA ARG A 473 1.70 -2.74 -17.71
C ARG A 473 2.52 -4.03 -17.70
N LEU A 474 1.90 -5.16 -17.33
CA LEU A 474 2.57 -6.45 -17.38
C LEU A 474 2.70 -6.98 -18.83
N ALA A 475 1.71 -6.73 -19.69
CA ALA A 475 1.80 -7.00 -21.13
C ALA A 475 2.89 -6.14 -21.82
N GLU A 476 3.03 -4.88 -21.41
CA GLU A 476 4.11 -4.00 -21.87
C GLU A 476 5.48 -4.50 -21.44
N LEU A 477 5.64 -4.96 -20.20
CA LEU A 477 6.86 -5.63 -19.72
C LEU A 477 7.21 -6.85 -20.58
N HIS A 478 6.21 -7.68 -20.91
CA HIS A 478 6.40 -8.84 -21.78
C HIS A 478 6.94 -8.44 -23.17
N ALA A 479 6.34 -7.42 -23.78
CA ALA A 479 6.76 -6.89 -25.07
C ALA A 479 8.17 -6.27 -25.02
N LEU A 480 8.48 -5.51 -23.97
CA LEU A 480 9.80 -4.90 -23.76
C LEU A 480 10.90 -5.95 -23.57
N SER A 481 10.60 -7.04 -22.87
CA SER A 481 11.54 -8.16 -22.73
C SER A 481 11.80 -8.86 -24.06
N ARG A 482 10.76 -9.11 -24.87
CA ARG A 482 10.90 -9.66 -26.23
C ARG A 482 11.72 -8.75 -27.14
N ALA A 483 11.56 -7.44 -27.01
CA ALA A 483 12.35 -6.44 -27.75
C ALA A 483 13.79 -6.29 -27.24
N GLY A 484 14.17 -6.97 -26.15
CA GLY A 484 15.51 -6.89 -25.56
C GLY A 484 15.80 -5.61 -24.77
N VAL A 485 14.80 -4.74 -24.58
CA VAL A 485 14.89 -3.48 -23.80
C VAL A 485 14.89 -3.77 -22.30
N VAL A 486 14.18 -4.82 -21.87
CA VAL A 486 14.20 -5.32 -20.49
C VAL A 486 14.80 -6.72 -20.44
N ARG A 487 15.73 -6.94 -19.52
CA ARG A 487 16.37 -8.22 -19.24
C ARG A 487 16.27 -8.56 -17.76
N PHE A 488 15.99 -9.82 -17.46
CA PHE A 488 15.85 -10.32 -16.09
C PHE A 488 17.18 -10.85 -15.58
N LEU A 489 17.53 -10.49 -14.34
CA LEU A 489 18.71 -10.98 -13.63
C LEU A 489 18.41 -12.23 -12.79
N GLY A 490 17.14 -12.50 -12.48
CA GLY A 490 16.71 -13.66 -11.71
C GLY A 490 16.66 -13.43 -10.19
N PRO A 491 16.33 -14.48 -9.42
CA PRO A 491 16.10 -14.40 -7.99
C PRO A 491 17.40 -14.19 -7.21
N GLY A 492 17.29 -13.60 -6.02
CA GLY A 492 18.43 -13.35 -5.15
C GLY A 492 19.50 -12.44 -5.76
N THR A 493 19.12 -11.53 -6.67
CA THR A 493 20.07 -10.58 -7.28
C THR A 493 20.65 -9.66 -6.21
N ASP A 494 21.98 -9.67 -6.09
CA ASP A 494 22.76 -8.75 -5.27
C ASP A 494 23.49 -7.73 -6.15
N VAL A 495 23.78 -6.54 -5.61
CA VAL A 495 24.45 -5.46 -6.34
C VAL A 495 25.60 -4.91 -5.51
N VAL A 496 26.80 -4.93 -6.09
CA VAL A 496 28.02 -4.43 -5.45
C VAL A 496 28.70 -3.38 -6.31
N ALA A 497 29.47 -2.50 -5.66
CA ALA A 497 30.44 -1.66 -6.35
C ALA A 497 31.72 -2.48 -6.64
N ASP A 498 32.25 -2.40 -7.86
CA ASP A 498 33.52 -3.02 -8.25
C ASP A 498 34.59 -1.92 -8.47
N PRO A 499 35.50 -1.70 -7.50
CA PRO A 499 36.52 -0.65 -7.61
C PRO A 499 37.55 -0.88 -8.71
N ASP A 500 37.86 -2.14 -9.02
CA ASP A 500 38.88 -2.48 -10.02
C ASP A 500 38.38 -2.15 -11.44
N ARG A 501 37.08 -2.39 -11.68
CA ARG A 501 36.42 -2.09 -12.95
C ARG A 501 35.79 -0.69 -13.00
N GLY A 502 35.60 -0.06 -11.85
CA GLY A 502 34.95 1.25 -11.75
C GLY A 502 33.50 1.23 -12.23
N CYS A 503 32.74 0.20 -11.86
CA CYS A 503 31.34 0.03 -12.24
C CYS A 503 30.50 -0.58 -11.10
N PHE A 504 29.19 -0.62 -11.28
CA PHE A 504 28.31 -1.47 -10.48
C PHE A 504 28.23 -2.85 -11.12
N ARG A 505 28.11 -3.88 -10.30
CA ARG A 505 27.93 -5.26 -10.75
C ARG A 505 26.75 -5.89 -10.04
N ALA A 506 25.76 -6.31 -10.82
CA ALA A 506 24.63 -7.07 -10.32
C ALA A 506 24.80 -8.55 -10.65
N ARG A 507 24.58 -9.41 -9.67
CA ARG A 507 24.79 -10.85 -9.80
C ARG A 507 23.69 -11.65 -9.12
N SER A 508 23.23 -12.69 -9.79
CA SER A 508 22.42 -13.77 -9.22
C SER A 508 23.13 -15.12 -9.41
N ALA A 509 22.45 -16.22 -9.10
CA ALA A 509 22.93 -17.56 -9.42
C ALA A 509 22.96 -17.84 -10.95
N VAL A 510 22.26 -17.04 -11.76
CA VAL A 510 21.99 -17.32 -13.18
C VAL A 510 22.60 -16.27 -14.11
N ALA A 511 22.61 -14.99 -13.70
CA ALA A 511 23.02 -13.88 -14.56
C ALA A 511 23.93 -12.90 -13.82
N GLU A 512 24.78 -12.22 -14.58
CA GLU A 512 25.67 -11.17 -14.12
C GLU A 512 25.69 -10.04 -15.15
N VAL A 513 25.68 -8.79 -14.67
CA VAL A 513 25.78 -7.61 -15.52
C VAL A 513 26.62 -6.53 -14.84
N GLU A 514 27.40 -5.83 -15.65
CA GLU A 514 28.13 -4.63 -15.26
C GLU A 514 27.45 -3.40 -15.86
N ALA A 515 27.28 -2.36 -15.05
CA ALA A 515 26.66 -1.11 -15.51
C ALA A 515 27.29 0.11 -14.83
N ARG A 516 27.21 1.24 -15.53
CA ARG A 516 27.62 2.55 -15.01
C ARG A 516 26.46 3.32 -14.38
N CYS A 517 25.25 2.76 -14.44
CA CYS A 517 24.03 3.31 -13.88
C CYS A 517 23.31 2.27 -13.03
N LEU A 518 22.99 2.64 -11.79
CA LEU A 518 22.19 1.86 -10.85
C LEU A 518 21.00 2.70 -10.39
N VAL A 519 19.80 2.14 -10.51
CA VAL A 519 18.55 2.71 -10.01
C VAL A 519 17.98 1.80 -8.93
N GLU A 520 17.74 2.36 -7.75
CA GLU A 520 17.01 1.71 -6.66
C GLU A 520 15.51 1.71 -6.95
N SER A 521 15.05 0.77 -7.76
CA SER A 521 13.62 0.57 -8.05
C SER A 521 12.88 -0.25 -6.97
N ARG A 522 13.44 -0.32 -5.77
CA ARG A 522 12.80 -0.80 -4.54
C ARG A 522 12.50 0.41 -3.64
N LEU A 523 11.32 0.43 -3.05
CA LEU A 523 11.05 1.36 -1.95
C LEU A 523 11.55 0.74 -0.66
N ARG A 524 12.18 1.58 0.16
CA ARG A 524 12.48 1.24 1.55
C ARG A 524 11.18 1.20 2.34
N GLU A 525 11.08 0.22 3.22
CA GLU A 525 10.10 0.30 4.29
C GLU A 525 10.60 1.30 5.33
N PRO A 526 9.91 2.42 5.54
CA PRO A 526 10.39 3.44 6.44
C PRO A 526 10.21 3.04 7.90
N THR A 527 11.24 3.32 8.69
CA THR A 527 11.20 3.21 10.15
C THR A 527 11.39 4.59 10.75
N LEU A 528 10.82 4.83 11.94
CA LEU A 528 11.00 6.10 12.63
C LEU A 528 12.48 6.40 12.92
N ALA A 529 13.27 5.38 13.25
CA ALA A 529 14.70 5.52 13.52
C ALA A 529 15.49 6.02 12.29
N GLU A 530 15.05 5.63 11.10
CA GLU A 530 15.69 5.97 9.83
C GLU A 530 14.98 7.08 9.06
N ALA A 531 13.88 7.64 9.58
CA ALA A 531 13.10 8.67 8.92
C ALA A 531 13.98 9.83 8.43
N ASP A 532 13.77 10.26 7.18
CA ASP A 532 14.34 11.48 6.59
C ASP A 532 13.31 12.62 6.59
N ASP A 533 12.60 12.75 7.71
CA ASP A 533 11.66 13.82 7.94
C ASP A 533 12.13 14.66 9.14
N ALA A 534 12.24 15.98 8.95
CA ALA A 534 12.81 16.86 9.97
C ALA A 534 12.00 16.87 11.28
N LEU A 535 10.67 16.89 11.18
CA LEU A 535 9.77 16.90 12.32
C LEU A 535 9.87 15.59 13.10
N LEU A 536 9.73 14.45 12.41
CA LEU A 536 9.80 13.13 13.05
C LEU A 536 11.18 12.87 13.70
N ARG A 537 12.27 13.25 13.04
CA ARG A 537 13.62 13.11 13.60
C ARG A 537 13.81 13.91 14.89
N ARG A 538 13.32 15.15 14.93
CA ARG A 538 13.44 16.00 16.12
C ARG A 538 12.60 15.48 17.28
N LEU A 539 11.36 15.11 17.01
CA LEU A 539 10.48 14.47 17.99
C LEU A 539 11.10 13.19 18.54
N HIS A 540 11.61 12.33 17.66
CA HIS A 540 12.25 11.08 18.06
C HIS A 540 13.53 11.32 18.87
N GLY A 541 14.38 12.25 18.44
CA GLY A 541 15.61 12.61 19.15
C GLY A 541 15.38 13.19 20.56
N ARG A 542 14.22 13.82 20.81
CA ARG A 542 13.80 14.29 22.14
C ARG A 542 13.02 13.25 22.96
N GLY A 543 12.75 12.07 22.41
CA GLY A 543 11.92 11.05 23.05
C GLY A 543 10.43 11.41 23.13
N GLU A 544 9.98 12.40 22.35
CA GLU A 544 8.58 12.84 22.23
C GLU A 544 7.80 12.02 21.19
N CYS A 545 8.50 11.10 20.51
CA CYS A 545 7.97 10.12 19.57
C CYS A 545 8.86 8.87 19.62
N THR A 546 8.28 7.69 19.71
CA THR A 546 9.03 6.43 19.72
C THR A 546 8.54 5.45 18.67
N ALA A 547 9.42 4.55 18.26
CA ALA A 547 9.02 3.39 17.48
C ALA A 547 8.27 2.42 18.39
N GLU A 548 7.24 1.77 17.88
CA GLU A 548 6.56 0.72 18.63
C GLU A 548 7.55 -0.40 18.95
N THR A 549 7.49 -0.84 20.20
CA THR A 549 8.31 -1.92 20.73
C THR A 549 7.41 -2.88 21.49
N LEU A 550 7.39 -4.12 21.02
CA LEU A 550 6.66 -5.23 21.59
C LEU A 550 7.60 -6.05 22.47
N VAL A 551 7.08 -6.59 23.57
CA VAL A 551 7.86 -7.47 24.46
C VAL A 551 7.36 -8.88 24.27
N GLY A 552 8.25 -9.77 23.84
CA GLY A 552 7.93 -11.18 23.68
C GLY A 552 7.78 -11.91 25.02
N ALA A 553 7.23 -13.13 24.98
CA ALA A 553 7.08 -13.97 26.16
C ALA A 553 8.42 -14.29 26.86
N ASP A 554 9.52 -14.23 26.11
CA ASP A 554 10.90 -14.39 26.60
C ASP A 554 11.52 -13.10 27.20
N GLY A 555 10.76 -12.00 27.22
CA GLY A 555 11.20 -10.69 27.66
C GLY A 555 12.04 -9.92 26.63
N VAL A 556 12.27 -10.47 25.43
CA VAL A 556 13.01 -9.80 24.36
C VAL A 556 12.14 -8.72 23.74
N ARG A 557 12.75 -7.57 23.46
CA ARG A 557 12.09 -6.44 22.81
C ARG A 557 12.23 -6.51 21.29
N TRP A 558 11.11 -6.36 20.60
CA TRP A 558 10.99 -6.38 19.15
C TRP A 558 10.42 -5.05 18.69
N SER A 559 11.08 -4.35 17.78
CA SER A 559 10.54 -3.11 17.21
C SER A 559 9.93 -3.38 15.84
N THR A 560 8.73 -2.82 15.60
CA THR A 560 8.07 -2.81 14.28
C THR A 560 8.59 -1.67 13.40
N GLY A 561 9.38 -0.74 13.96
CA GLY A 561 9.88 0.45 13.27
C GLY A 561 8.84 1.54 13.01
N ARG A 562 7.54 1.26 13.19
CA ARG A 562 6.44 2.21 13.01
C ARG A 562 6.33 3.20 14.17
N ILE A 563 5.77 4.38 13.91
CA ILE A 563 5.49 5.40 14.94
C ILE A 563 4.49 4.83 15.93
N SER A 564 4.79 4.88 17.22
CA SER A 564 3.91 4.37 18.26
C SER A 564 2.84 5.39 18.64
N ALA A 565 1.58 5.00 18.55
CA ALA A 565 0.42 5.73 19.02
C ALA A 565 -0.46 4.83 19.90
N ARG A 566 -1.25 5.40 20.80
CA ARG A 566 -2.22 4.62 21.60
C ARG A 566 -3.44 4.28 20.75
N ALA A 567 -3.86 3.02 20.64
CA ALA A 567 -4.93 2.64 19.71
C ALA A 567 -6.29 3.26 20.05
N SER A 568 -6.60 3.43 21.34
CA SER A 568 -7.89 3.98 21.76
C SER A 568 -8.19 5.39 21.25
N ASP A 569 -7.16 6.18 20.91
CA ASP A 569 -7.33 7.59 20.51
C ASP A 569 -6.20 8.17 19.62
N HIS A 570 -5.27 7.35 19.15
CA HIS A 570 -4.16 7.70 18.28
C HIS A 570 -3.21 8.79 18.80
N ARG A 571 -3.17 8.99 20.12
CA ARG A 571 -2.18 9.90 20.73
C ARG A 571 -0.78 9.35 20.57
N LEU A 572 0.13 10.22 20.16
CA LEU A 572 1.54 9.92 19.99
C LEU A 572 2.16 9.46 21.32
N LEU A 573 2.90 8.35 21.31
CA LEU A 573 3.58 7.85 22.49
C LEU A 573 5.02 8.36 22.58
N HIS A 574 5.39 8.81 23.77
CA HIS A 574 6.76 9.17 24.14
C HIS A 574 7.59 7.91 24.38
N ALA A 575 8.92 8.07 24.43
CA ALA A 575 9.85 6.98 24.75
C ALA A 575 9.63 6.39 26.16
N ASP A 576 8.99 7.12 27.08
CA ASP A 576 8.60 6.64 28.41
C ASP A 576 7.23 5.92 28.44
N GLY A 577 6.58 5.78 27.28
CA GLY A 577 5.27 5.14 27.12
C GLY A 577 4.08 6.05 27.41
N ARG A 578 4.28 7.31 27.80
CA ARG A 578 3.17 8.26 28.00
C ARG A 578 2.60 8.74 26.68
N ALA A 579 1.27 8.85 26.62
CA ALA A 579 0.58 9.46 25.50
C ALA A 579 0.62 10.98 25.59
N HIS A 580 1.00 11.64 24.50
CA HIS A 580 1.03 13.10 24.43
C HIS A 580 -0.42 13.65 24.51
N PRO A 581 -0.70 14.64 25.36
CA PRO A 581 -2.06 15.16 25.56
C PRO A 581 -2.59 15.96 24.37
N ARG A 582 -1.73 16.29 23.40
CA ARG A 582 -2.08 17.16 22.26
C ARG A 582 -1.51 16.81 20.88
N ARG A 583 -0.87 15.64 20.75
CA ARG A 583 -0.24 15.20 19.50
C ARG A 583 -0.78 13.84 19.14
N PHE A 584 -1.19 13.69 17.89
CA PHE A 584 -1.77 12.47 17.33
C PHE A 584 -0.98 12.04 16.11
N ALA A 585 -1.01 10.75 15.77
CA ALA A 585 -0.41 10.24 14.55
C ALA A 585 -1.34 9.25 13.85
N VAL A 586 -1.38 9.34 12.53
CA VAL A 586 -2.21 8.49 11.67
C VAL A 586 -1.52 8.27 10.32
N GLY A 587 -1.72 7.09 9.75
CA GLY A 587 -1.23 6.73 8.42
C GLY A 587 -0.56 5.35 8.39
N PRO A 588 -0.06 4.92 7.22
CA PRO A 588 0.45 3.55 7.01
C PRO A 588 1.67 3.15 7.85
N TYR A 589 2.38 4.12 8.44
CA TYR A 589 3.58 3.88 9.25
C TYR A 589 3.39 4.27 10.72
N VAL A 590 2.14 4.27 11.18
CA VAL A 590 1.76 4.45 12.58
C VAL A 590 1.20 3.13 13.10
N ALA A 591 1.76 2.63 14.19
CA ALA A 591 1.23 1.50 14.93
C ALA A 591 0.37 2.01 16.10
N ALA A 592 -0.80 1.43 16.26
CA ALA A 592 -1.76 1.74 17.30
C ALA A 592 -1.69 0.65 18.38
N VAL A 593 -1.03 0.93 19.51
CA VAL A 593 -0.90 0.01 20.66
C VAL A 593 -2.22 -0.04 21.45
N GLY A 594 -2.88 -1.21 21.48
CA GLY A 594 -3.95 -1.60 22.42
C GLY A 594 -5.41 -1.39 21.96
N ALA A 595 -5.96 -2.35 21.20
CA ALA A 595 -7.33 -2.65 20.73
C ALA A 595 -8.52 -1.67 20.99
N PRO A 596 -9.58 -1.65 20.13
CA PRO A 596 -9.75 -2.22 18.77
C PRO A 596 -10.05 -1.14 17.68
N ALA A 597 -9.77 -1.42 16.40
CA ALA A 597 -10.41 -0.71 15.28
C ALA A 597 -10.66 -1.64 14.05
N PRO A 598 -11.78 -1.44 13.30
CA PRO A 598 -12.24 -2.38 12.27
C PRO A 598 -11.72 -2.11 10.85
N ASP A 599 -11.66 -3.18 10.03
CA ASP A 599 -11.55 -3.33 8.55
C ASP A 599 -10.74 -2.29 7.71
N PRO A 600 -9.56 -2.62 7.16
CA PRO A 600 -8.66 -1.74 6.41
C PRO A 600 -9.10 -1.25 5.02
N ALA A 601 -10.17 -1.74 4.39
CA ALA A 601 -10.52 -1.33 3.02
C ALA A 601 -11.58 -0.21 2.94
N ALA A 602 -12.35 0.00 4.01
CA ALA A 602 -13.26 1.15 4.15
C ALA A 602 -13.51 1.58 5.62
N ALA A 603 -13.15 0.80 6.63
CA ALA A 603 -13.34 1.17 8.03
C ALA A 603 -12.05 1.64 8.73
N GLY A 604 -10.86 1.21 8.31
CA GLY A 604 -9.59 1.49 8.98
C GLY A 604 -9.05 2.86 8.61
N PHE A 605 -9.00 3.18 7.32
CA PHE A 605 -8.57 4.50 6.83
C PHE A 605 -9.50 5.62 7.30
N PHE A 606 -10.82 5.42 7.17
CA PHE A 606 -11.83 6.41 7.54
C PHE A 606 -12.17 6.40 9.03
N GLY A 607 -12.28 5.23 9.66
CA GLY A 607 -12.54 5.08 11.08
C GLY A 607 -11.38 5.57 11.94
N THR A 608 -10.12 5.37 11.51
CA THR A 608 -8.97 6.01 12.18
C THR A 608 -9.06 7.53 12.09
N SER A 609 -9.38 8.07 10.91
CA SER A 609 -9.55 9.52 10.73
C SER A 609 -10.68 10.07 11.60
N ASP A 610 -11.78 9.32 11.75
CA ASP A 610 -12.90 9.67 12.61
C ASP A 610 -12.51 9.66 14.09
N LEU A 611 -11.85 8.58 14.55
CA LEU A 611 -11.38 8.42 15.93
C LEU A 611 -10.42 9.55 16.33
N VAL A 612 -9.47 9.89 15.43
CA VAL A 612 -8.56 11.02 15.62
C VAL A 612 -9.35 12.33 15.71
N ALA A 613 -10.28 12.59 14.78
CA ALA A 613 -11.07 13.83 14.78
C ALA A 613 -11.89 13.99 16.06
N ARG A 614 -12.55 12.93 16.54
CA ARG A 614 -13.27 12.93 17.82
C ARG A 614 -12.34 13.24 18.99
N SER A 615 -11.18 12.61 19.02
CA SER A 615 -10.18 12.76 20.09
C SER A 615 -9.58 14.17 20.12
N VAL A 616 -9.33 14.76 18.96
CA VAL A 616 -8.87 16.15 18.79
C VAL A 616 -9.93 17.14 19.29
N LEU A 617 -11.21 16.88 19.02
CA LEU A 617 -12.33 17.73 19.41
C LEU A 617 -12.81 17.49 20.86
N GLY A 618 -12.25 16.50 21.56
CA GLY A 618 -12.64 16.15 22.93
C GLY A 618 -14.03 15.51 23.04
N LEU A 619 -14.49 14.86 21.96
CA LEU A 619 -15.74 14.12 21.95
C LEU A 619 -15.56 12.77 22.66
N ALA A 620 -16.61 12.30 23.35
CA ALA A 620 -16.58 10.98 23.99
C ALA A 620 -16.24 9.89 22.95
N PRO A 621 -15.54 8.81 23.30
CA PRO A 621 -15.41 7.66 22.41
C PRO A 621 -16.81 7.11 22.08
N ALA A 622 -17.00 6.58 20.88
CA ALA A 622 -18.28 5.97 20.53
C ALA A 622 -18.51 4.66 21.32
N PRO A 623 -19.77 4.29 21.58
CA PRO A 623 -20.07 2.99 22.17
C PRO A 623 -19.62 1.84 21.26
N ALA A 624 -19.04 0.79 21.86
CA ALA A 624 -18.43 -0.35 21.18
C ALA A 624 -19.37 -1.15 20.24
N GLU A 625 -20.68 -0.97 20.36
CA GLU A 625 -21.71 -1.73 19.60
C GLU A 625 -21.80 -1.35 18.11
N LEU A 626 -21.16 -0.26 17.67
CA LEU A 626 -21.13 0.18 16.27
C LEU A 626 -19.90 -0.31 15.50
N SER A 627 -18.90 -0.88 16.18
CA SER A 627 -17.67 -1.43 15.58
C SER A 627 -17.79 -2.88 15.11
N ALA A 628 -18.95 -3.53 15.34
CA ALA A 628 -19.19 -4.95 15.10
C ALA A 628 -20.20 -5.23 13.97
N ARG A 629 -20.40 -4.29 13.03
CA ARG A 629 -21.31 -4.45 11.89
C ARG A 629 -20.64 -4.22 10.56
#